data_AF-A0A2W6UMI9-F1
#
_entry.id   AF-A0A2W6UMI9-F1
#
_cell.length_a   1.000
_cell.length_b   1.000
_cell.length_c   1.000
_cell.angle_alpha   90.00
_cell.angle_beta   90.00
_cell.angle_gamma   90.00
#
_symmetry.space_group_name_H-M   'P 1'
#
loop_
_entity.id
_entity.type
_entity.pdbx_description
1 polymer ?
#
loop_
_entity_poly.entity_id
_entity_poly.type
_entity_poly.pdbx_seq_one_letter_code
_entity_poly.pdbx_strand_id
1 'polypeptide(L)'
;MPEGHSVHRIARQFDRNFVGRTVAASSPQGRFVEGAAIIDGREALSVRAVGKQMFLGFDGDLWLRVHLGMYGAWDFAGEILVDPTIASANGRMGQTNQRGTNLDDPVLDAAGENSLSSIGAPRRARGRVRMSEQTLGLEEDDAFPPPVVGQVRLRLLTDVTCADLRGPTA
;
A
#
# COMPACT_ATOMS: atom_id res chain seq x y z
N MET A 1 -12.88 -4.53 -11.15
CA MET A 1 -12.29 -3.20 -10.86
C MET A 1 -12.27 -3.04 -9.35
N PRO A 2 -11.17 -2.63 -8.72
CA PRO A 2 -11.17 -2.30 -7.30
C PRO A 2 -12.31 -1.33 -7.02
N GLU A 3 -13.08 -1.62 -5.98
CA GLU A 3 -14.20 -0.77 -5.60
C GLU A 3 -13.70 0.57 -5.05
N GLY A 4 -14.58 1.57 -4.95
CA GLY A 4 -14.21 2.87 -4.36
C GLY A 4 -13.62 2.72 -2.96
N HIS A 5 -14.08 1.73 -2.20
CA HIS A 5 -13.55 1.38 -0.88
C HIS A 5 -12.06 1.01 -0.90
N SER A 6 -11.58 0.27 -1.92
CA SER A 6 -10.18 -0.13 -2.02
C SER A 6 -9.26 1.08 -2.18
N VAL A 7 -9.65 2.06 -2.99
CA VAL A 7 -8.88 3.29 -3.23
C VAL A 7 -8.78 4.14 -1.95
N HIS A 8 -9.86 4.24 -1.19
CA HIS A 8 -9.83 4.94 0.10
C HIS A 8 -8.94 4.23 1.12
N ARG A 9 -8.92 2.90 1.12
CA ARG A 9 -7.99 2.12 1.97
C ARG A 9 -6.53 2.35 1.57
N ILE A 10 -6.23 2.38 0.27
CA ILE A 10 -4.89 2.74 -0.23
C ILE A 10 -4.50 4.13 0.25
N ALA A 11 -5.38 5.12 0.12
CA ALA A 11 -5.09 6.47 0.58
C ALA A 11 -4.74 6.49 2.08
N ARG A 12 -5.47 5.76 2.93
CA ARG A 12 -5.13 5.65 4.37
C ARG A 12 -3.76 5.01 4.60
N GLN A 13 -3.37 3.99 3.83
CA GLN A 13 -2.04 3.39 3.95
C GLN A 13 -0.93 4.37 3.55
N PHE A 14 -1.14 5.15 2.49
CA PHE A 14 -0.21 6.21 2.09
C PHE A 14 -0.11 7.33 3.12
N ASP A 15 -1.24 7.72 3.72
CA ASP A 15 -1.28 8.75 4.76
C ASP A 15 -0.42 8.36 5.97
N ARG A 16 -0.46 7.10 6.39
CA ARG A 16 0.32 6.61 7.53
C ARG A 16 1.80 6.41 7.23
N ASN A 17 2.10 5.83 6.07
CA ASN A 17 3.43 5.28 5.79
C ASN A 17 4.29 6.17 4.89
N PHE A 18 3.70 7.13 4.17
CA PHE A 18 4.43 7.97 3.22
C PHE A 18 4.29 9.47 3.50
N VAL A 19 3.13 9.96 3.94
CA VAL A 19 2.98 11.39 4.24
C VAL A 19 3.93 11.82 5.37
N GLY A 20 4.57 12.98 5.19
CA GLY A 20 5.60 13.52 6.08
C GLY A 20 6.98 12.90 5.90
N ARG A 21 7.19 12.09 4.85
CA ARG A 21 8.47 11.42 4.57
C ARG A 21 8.95 11.71 3.16
N THR A 22 10.27 11.77 2.99
CA THR A 22 10.91 11.81 1.67
C THR A 22 10.77 10.46 0.99
N VAL A 23 10.37 10.48 -0.28
CA VAL A 23 10.10 9.27 -1.07
C VAL A 23 11.13 9.13 -2.18
N ALA A 24 11.77 7.97 -2.25
CA ALA A 24 12.50 7.56 -3.44
C ALA A 24 11.52 6.88 -4.42
N ALA A 25 11.52 7.32 -5.67
CA ALA A 25 10.58 6.90 -6.70
C ALA A 25 11.31 6.33 -7.91
N SER A 26 10.88 5.15 -8.37
CA SER A 26 11.47 4.51 -9.55
C SER A 26 10.41 3.81 -10.39
N SER A 27 10.70 3.60 -11.68
CA SER A 27 9.86 2.79 -12.58
C SER A 27 10.66 1.59 -13.07
N PRO A 28 10.62 0.44 -12.37
CA PRO A 28 11.49 -0.70 -12.67
C PRO A 28 11.37 -1.28 -14.08
N GLN A 29 10.23 -1.09 -14.76
CA GLN A 29 10.07 -1.44 -16.18
C GLN A 29 9.94 -0.24 -17.11
N GLY A 30 10.36 0.95 -16.66
CA GLY A 30 10.53 2.15 -17.49
C GLY A 30 9.26 2.86 -17.94
N ARG A 31 8.07 2.28 -17.78
CA ARG A 31 6.81 2.86 -18.31
C ARG A 31 6.40 4.20 -17.68
N PHE A 32 6.92 4.52 -16.51
CA PHE A 32 6.66 5.78 -15.80
C PHE A 32 7.97 6.42 -15.34
N VAL A 33 9.07 6.21 -16.07
CA VAL A 33 10.41 6.69 -15.66
C VAL A 33 10.47 8.22 -15.54
N GLU A 34 9.88 8.94 -16.50
CA GLU A 34 9.86 10.41 -16.48
C GLU A 34 9.07 10.93 -15.28
N GLY A 35 7.86 10.40 -15.06
CA GLY A 35 7.04 10.79 -13.91
C GLY A 35 7.69 10.45 -12.57
N ALA A 36 8.33 9.28 -12.47
CA ALA A 36 9.07 8.87 -11.27
C ALA A 36 10.24 9.83 -10.99
N ALA A 37 11.02 10.21 -12.00
CA ALA A 37 12.14 11.15 -11.85
C ALA A 37 11.70 12.53 -11.36
N ILE A 38 10.48 12.98 -11.70
CA ILE A 38 9.95 14.26 -11.22
C ILE A 38 9.65 14.20 -9.71
N ILE A 39 9.11 13.08 -9.21
CA ILE A 39 8.72 12.92 -7.79
C ILE A 39 9.83 12.32 -6.90
N ASP A 40 10.92 11.82 -7.48
CA ASP A 40 12.02 11.19 -6.74
C ASP A 40 12.72 12.18 -5.80
N GLY A 41 12.96 11.76 -4.56
CA GLY A 41 13.60 12.57 -3.53
C GLY A 41 12.73 13.68 -2.93
N ARG A 42 11.42 13.70 -3.22
CA ARG A 42 10.49 14.70 -2.67
C ARG A 42 9.75 14.20 -1.45
N GLU A 43 9.33 15.12 -0.59
CA GLU A 43 8.45 14.84 0.54
C GLU A 43 7.00 14.66 0.08
N ALA A 44 6.37 13.55 0.49
CA ALA A 44 4.93 13.38 0.30
C ALA A 44 4.18 14.19 1.37
N LEU A 45 3.34 15.14 0.95
CA LEU A 45 2.70 16.11 1.84
C LEU A 45 1.26 15.77 2.18
N SER A 46 0.54 15.12 1.26
CA SER A 46 -0.86 14.73 1.51
C SER A 46 -1.32 13.66 0.54
N VAL A 47 -2.37 12.95 0.92
CA VAL A 47 -3.03 11.97 0.04
C VAL A 47 -4.53 12.16 0.05
N ARG A 48 -5.17 11.98 -1.10
CA ARG A 48 -6.62 12.06 -1.26
C ARG A 48 -7.13 10.91 -2.12
N ALA A 49 -8.27 10.36 -1.74
CA ALA A 49 -9.07 9.47 -2.59
C ALA A 49 -10.31 10.23 -3.05
N VAL A 50 -10.56 10.26 -4.35
CA VAL A 50 -11.77 10.85 -4.93
C VAL A 50 -12.39 9.82 -5.87
N GLY A 51 -13.50 9.22 -5.45
CA GLY A 51 -14.13 8.11 -6.18
C GLY A 51 -13.16 6.93 -6.36
N LYS A 52 -12.77 6.67 -7.61
CA LYS A 52 -11.84 5.57 -8.00
C LYS A 52 -10.44 6.07 -8.37
N GLN A 53 -10.08 7.25 -7.90
CA GLN A 53 -8.79 7.89 -8.13
C GLN A 53 -8.08 8.14 -6.80
N MET A 54 -6.77 7.91 -6.77
CA MET A 54 -5.90 8.31 -5.67
C MET A 54 -4.95 9.40 -6.15
N PHE A 55 -4.72 10.39 -5.28
CA PHE A 55 -3.84 11.53 -5.50
C PHE A 55 -2.85 11.61 -4.34
N LEU A 56 -1.55 11.54 -4.63
CA LEU A 56 -0.48 11.78 -3.67
C LEU A 56 0.20 13.11 -4.03
N GLY A 57 0.15 14.07 -3.12
CA GLY A 57 0.71 15.40 -3.30
C GLY A 57 2.12 15.48 -2.73
N PHE A 58 2.99 16.17 -3.44
CA PHE A 58 4.38 16.45 -3.08
C PHE A 58 4.60 17.96 -2.99
N ASP A 59 5.79 18.38 -2.58
CA ASP A 59 6.20 19.77 -2.65
C ASP A 59 6.11 20.35 -4.09
N GLY A 60 6.01 21.68 -4.19
CA GLY A 60 5.91 22.37 -5.47
C GLY A 60 4.62 22.10 -6.26
N ASP A 61 3.50 21.88 -5.56
CA ASP A 61 2.16 21.61 -6.15
C ASP A 61 2.12 20.42 -7.12
N LEU A 62 3.03 19.46 -6.93
CA LEU A 62 3.13 18.28 -7.76
C LEU A 62 2.21 17.16 -7.25
N TRP A 63 1.51 16.50 -8.16
CA TRP A 63 0.56 15.44 -7.84
C TRP A 63 0.80 14.18 -8.65
N LEU A 64 1.00 13.06 -7.96
CA LEU A 64 0.88 11.73 -8.53
C LEU A 64 -0.61 11.33 -8.53
N ARG A 65 -1.19 11.15 -9.71
CA ARG A 65 -2.55 10.62 -9.88
C ARG A 65 -2.51 9.16 -10.29
N VAL A 66 -3.21 8.31 -9.55
CA VAL A 66 -3.30 6.87 -9.82
C VAL A 66 -4.74 6.43 -10.01
N HIS A 67 -4.98 5.82 -11.18
CA HIS A 67 -6.17 5.04 -11.47
C HIS A 67 -5.81 3.56 -11.58
N LEU A 68 -6.43 2.71 -10.77
CA LEU A 68 -6.10 1.29 -10.80
C LEU A 68 -6.72 0.56 -12.01
N GLY A 69 -7.82 1.05 -12.58
CA GLY A 69 -8.55 0.30 -13.61
C GLY A 69 -8.99 -1.08 -13.11
N MET A 70 -9.23 -2.04 -13.99
CA MET A 70 -9.73 -3.36 -13.57
C MET A 70 -8.69 -4.22 -12.87
N TYR A 71 -7.42 -4.02 -13.24
CA TYR A 71 -6.32 -4.89 -12.85
C TYR A 71 -5.30 -4.22 -11.94
N GLY A 72 -5.42 -2.94 -11.60
CA GLY A 72 -4.43 -2.27 -10.77
C GLY A 72 -4.45 -2.74 -9.31
N ALA A 73 -3.28 -2.79 -8.69
CA ALA A 73 -3.13 -2.97 -7.25
C ALA A 73 -1.85 -2.29 -6.75
N TRP A 74 -1.83 -1.95 -5.46
CA TRP A 74 -0.63 -1.61 -4.72
C TRP A 74 -0.23 -2.79 -3.84
N ASP A 75 1.03 -3.21 -3.91
CA ASP A 75 1.61 -4.10 -2.91
C ASP A 75 2.43 -3.30 -1.93
N PHE A 76 2.37 -3.63 -0.64
CA PHE A 76 3.16 -3.00 0.40
C PHE A 76 4.07 -4.02 1.10
N ALA A 77 5.27 -3.58 1.50
CA ALA A 77 6.27 -4.39 2.19
C ALA A 77 7.12 -3.52 3.13
N GLY A 78 7.85 -4.18 4.03
CA GLY A 78 8.65 -3.51 5.06
C GLY A 78 7.84 -3.26 6.33
N GLU A 79 8.20 -2.22 7.07
CA GLU A 79 7.44 -1.79 8.25
C GLU A 79 6.23 -0.98 7.81
N ILE A 80 5.04 -1.42 8.26
CA ILE A 80 3.77 -0.73 8.00
C ILE A 80 3.11 -0.44 9.34
N LEU A 81 2.81 0.84 9.55
CA LEU A 81 1.95 1.30 10.63
C LEU A 81 0.50 0.95 10.26
N VAL A 82 -0.06 -0.05 10.92
CA VAL A 82 -1.46 -0.46 10.75
C VAL A 82 -2.31 0.12 11.86
N ASP A 83 -3.51 0.62 11.53
CA ASP A 83 -4.46 1.09 12.55
C ASP A 83 -4.94 -0.10 13.43
N PRO A 84 -4.87 0.01 14.77
CA PRO A 84 -5.31 -1.06 15.67
C PRO A 84 -6.81 -1.40 15.52
N THR A 85 -7.64 -0.49 15.01
CA THR A 85 -9.04 -0.79 14.66
C THR A 85 -9.19 -1.59 13.37
N ILE A 86 -8.25 -1.48 12.41
CA ILE A 86 -8.23 -2.33 11.20
C ILE A 86 -7.77 -3.74 11.57
N ALA A 87 -6.72 -3.85 12.41
CA ALA A 87 -6.24 -5.13 12.93
C ALA A 87 -7.29 -5.79 13.84
N SER A 88 -7.96 -5.03 14.71
CA SER A 88 -9.01 -5.56 15.59
C SER A 88 -10.31 -5.89 14.86
N ALA A 89 -10.62 -5.21 13.75
CA ALA A 89 -11.85 -5.45 13.01
C ALA A 89 -11.75 -6.62 12.03
N ASN A 90 -10.56 -7.03 11.57
CA ASN A 90 -10.42 -8.06 10.51
C ASN A 90 -11.42 -7.83 9.35
N GLY A 91 -11.65 -6.55 8.99
CA GLY A 91 -12.62 -6.12 7.98
C GLY A 91 -14.11 -6.33 8.28
N ARG A 92 -14.48 -6.70 9.51
CA ARG A 92 -15.87 -6.91 9.96
C ARG A 92 -16.43 -5.71 10.73
N MET A 93 -16.33 -4.53 10.13
CA MET A 93 -17.00 -3.34 10.69
C MET A 93 -18.52 -3.48 10.46
N GLY A 94 -19.29 -3.77 11.52
CA GLY A 94 -20.76 -3.69 11.49
C GLY A 94 -21.60 -4.94 11.81
N GLN A 95 -21.07 -6.00 12.44
CA GLN A 95 -21.91 -7.11 12.93
C GLN A 95 -22.05 -7.14 14.46
N THR A 96 -23.27 -6.94 14.94
CA THR A 96 -23.66 -7.03 16.36
C THR A 96 -23.91 -8.49 16.75
N ASN A 97 -22.87 -9.21 17.21
CA ASN A 97 -22.89 -10.40 18.11
C ASN A 97 -21.70 -11.35 17.84
N GLN A 98 -20.46 -11.01 18.20
CA GLN A 98 -19.41 -12.05 18.31
C GLN A 98 -18.44 -11.78 19.47
N ARG A 99 -18.03 -12.88 20.12
CA ARG A 99 -17.07 -12.94 21.21
C ARG A 99 -15.71 -13.39 20.66
N GLY A 100 -14.65 -12.65 21.00
CA GLY A 100 -13.26 -13.08 20.86
C GLY A 100 -12.61 -12.83 19.49
N THR A 101 -11.50 -12.10 19.49
CA THR A 101 -10.64 -11.88 18.32
C THR A 101 -9.51 -12.92 18.38
N ASN A 102 -9.47 -13.86 17.43
CA ASN A 102 -8.32 -14.73 17.26
C ASN A 102 -7.30 -14.02 16.35
N LEU A 103 -6.15 -13.65 16.91
CA LEU A 103 -5.11 -12.86 16.24
C LEU A 103 -4.23 -13.68 15.26
N ASP A 104 -4.30 -15.01 15.35
CA ASP A 104 -3.39 -15.91 14.63
C ASP A 104 -3.84 -16.28 13.20
N ASP A 105 -5.10 -16.04 12.85
CA ASP A 105 -5.64 -16.33 11.50
C ASP A 105 -5.95 -15.04 10.73
N PRO A 106 -5.27 -14.77 9.60
CA PRO A 106 -5.67 -13.66 8.72
C PRO A 106 -7.04 -13.98 8.10
N VAL A 107 -8.10 -13.39 8.65
CA VAL A 107 -9.45 -13.49 8.11
C VAL A 107 -9.54 -12.63 6.84
N LEU A 108 -9.21 -13.25 5.71
CA LEU A 108 -9.46 -12.73 4.38
C LEU A 108 -10.98 -12.73 4.15
N ASP A 109 -11.56 -11.59 3.77
CA ASP A 109 -12.88 -11.64 3.13
C ASP A 109 -12.77 -12.42 1.79
N ALA A 110 -13.91 -12.86 1.26
CA ALA A 110 -13.95 -13.67 0.04
C ALA A 110 -13.34 -12.99 -1.21
N ALA A 111 -13.04 -11.68 -1.14
CA ALA A 111 -12.42 -10.90 -2.21
C ALA A 111 -10.92 -10.61 -1.96
N GLY A 112 -10.35 -11.03 -0.83
CA GLY A 112 -8.96 -10.77 -0.44
C GLY A 112 -8.69 -9.29 -0.11
N GLU A 113 -9.74 -8.51 0.16
CA GLU A 113 -9.63 -7.07 0.36
C GLU A 113 -8.96 -6.72 1.70
N ASN A 114 -9.09 -7.53 2.74
CA ASN A 114 -8.41 -7.28 4.02
C ASN A 114 -6.89 -7.56 4.04
N SER A 115 -6.24 -7.73 2.89
CA SER A 115 -4.79 -7.91 2.84
C SER A 115 -4.06 -6.60 3.16
N LEU A 116 -3.18 -6.65 4.16
CA LEU A 116 -2.26 -5.55 4.51
C LEU A 116 -1.13 -5.37 3.49
N SER A 117 -0.87 -6.40 2.69
CA SER A 117 0.28 -6.48 1.78
C SER A 117 -0.09 -6.32 0.30
N SER A 118 -1.36 -6.44 -0.08
CA SER A 118 -1.82 -6.15 -1.45
C SER A 118 -3.24 -5.59 -1.45
N ILE A 119 -3.43 -4.38 -2.01
CA ILE A 119 -4.73 -3.70 -2.05
C ILE A 119 -5.08 -3.35 -3.49
N GLY A 120 -6.24 -3.82 -3.97
CA GLY A 120 -6.73 -3.60 -5.34
C GLY A 120 -7.30 -4.89 -5.93
N ALA A 121 -6.94 -5.20 -7.17
CA ALA A 121 -7.34 -6.47 -7.79
C ALA A 121 -6.77 -7.68 -7.00
N PRO A 122 -7.54 -8.76 -6.79
CA PRO A 122 -7.12 -9.92 -6.01
C PRO A 122 -5.86 -10.54 -6.58
N ARG A 123 -4.79 -10.59 -5.78
CA ARG A 123 -3.47 -11.09 -6.16
C ARG A 123 -2.76 -11.73 -4.98
N ARG A 124 -1.86 -12.67 -5.26
CA ARG A 124 -0.87 -13.10 -4.27
C ARG A 124 0.03 -11.90 -3.94
N ALA A 125 -0.02 -11.46 -2.69
CA ALA A 125 0.96 -10.55 -2.14
C ALA A 125 2.35 -11.20 -2.20
N ARG A 126 3.37 -10.42 -2.56
CA ARG A 126 4.75 -10.92 -2.72
C ARG A 126 5.77 -10.11 -1.93
N GLY A 127 5.36 -9.63 -0.75
CA GLY A 127 6.21 -8.98 0.23
C GLY A 127 5.70 -9.31 1.63
N ARG A 128 6.61 -9.40 2.59
CA ARG A 128 6.25 -9.50 4.02
C ARG A 128 6.07 -8.10 4.58
N VAL A 129 5.00 -7.93 5.34
CA VAL A 129 4.69 -6.72 6.09
C VAL A 129 5.01 -7.01 7.55
N ARG A 130 5.81 -6.16 8.18
CA ARG A 130 6.05 -6.17 9.62
C ARG A 130 5.16 -5.10 10.25
N MET A 131 4.38 -5.48 11.27
CA MET A 131 3.58 -4.52 12.03
C MET A 131 4.47 -3.87 13.09
N SER A 132 4.66 -2.56 12.97
CA SER A 132 5.35 -1.76 13.98
C SER A 132 4.44 -1.55 15.18
N GLU A 133 4.45 -2.54 16.10
CA GLU A 133 4.19 -2.44 17.55
C GLU A 133 4.09 -3.84 18.22
N GLN A 134 4.06 -4.95 17.45
CA GLN A 134 3.89 -6.30 18.02
C GLN A 134 4.78 -7.41 17.45
N THR A 135 5.76 -7.12 16.59
CA THR A 135 6.66 -8.19 16.05
C THR A 135 8.10 -8.03 16.55
N LEU A 136 8.30 -8.19 17.86
CA LEU A 136 9.57 -8.68 18.37
C LEU A 136 9.61 -10.20 18.11
N GLY A 137 10.26 -10.64 17.04
CA GLY A 137 10.68 -12.04 16.90
C GLY A 137 10.32 -12.79 15.62
N LEU A 138 10.55 -12.22 14.42
CA LEU A 138 10.64 -13.01 13.18
C LEU A 138 11.82 -12.51 12.32
N GLU A 139 12.57 -13.47 11.76
CA GLU A 139 13.95 -13.43 11.23
C GLU A 139 14.45 -12.11 10.60
N GLU A 140 15.68 -11.71 10.97
CA GLU A 140 16.40 -10.50 10.56
C GLU A 140 16.83 -10.48 9.06
N ASP A 141 16.53 -11.53 8.29
CA ASP A 141 17.23 -11.85 7.04
C ASP A 141 16.45 -11.55 5.74
N ASP A 142 15.41 -10.70 5.80
CA ASP A 142 14.72 -10.23 4.60
C ASP A 142 15.35 -8.92 4.11
N ALA A 143 16.14 -8.99 3.03
CA ALA A 143 16.75 -7.82 2.40
C ALA A 143 15.71 -6.74 2.07
N PHE A 144 15.90 -5.54 2.63
CA PHE A 144 15.09 -4.35 2.33
C PHE A 144 15.89 -3.34 1.47
N PRO A 145 15.30 -2.74 0.42
CA PRO A 145 13.94 -3.02 -0.08
C PRO A 145 13.87 -4.41 -0.74
N PRO A 146 12.69 -5.07 -0.72
CA PRO A 146 12.54 -6.37 -1.36
C PRO A 146 12.81 -6.28 -2.86
N PRO A 147 13.29 -7.36 -3.51
CA PRO A 147 13.50 -7.38 -4.95
C PRO A 147 12.21 -7.05 -5.70
N VAL A 148 12.33 -6.42 -6.88
CA VAL A 148 11.17 -6.14 -7.74
C VAL A 148 10.64 -7.47 -8.30
N VAL A 149 9.38 -7.80 -8.02
CA VAL A 149 8.75 -9.04 -8.50
C VAL A 149 7.55 -8.74 -9.42
N GLY A 150 7.64 -9.19 -10.67
CA GLY A 150 6.58 -9.03 -11.66
C GLY A 150 6.56 -7.64 -12.29
N GLN A 151 5.38 -7.20 -12.75
CA GLN A 151 5.21 -5.93 -13.47
C GLN A 151 4.85 -4.78 -12.50
N VAL A 152 5.87 -4.04 -12.07
CA VAL A 152 5.83 -2.83 -11.24
C VAL A 152 6.02 -1.58 -12.10
N ARG A 153 4.97 -0.76 -12.20
CA ARG A 153 4.97 0.48 -12.99
C ARG A 153 5.62 1.64 -12.24
N LEU A 154 5.43 1.67 -10.93
CA LEU A 154 6.00 2.66 -10.03
C LEU A 154 6.31 1.95 -8.71
N ARG A 155 7.52 2.15 -8.19
CA ARG A 155 7.92 1.79 -6.85
C ARG A 155 8.17 3.07 -6.07
N LEU A 156 7.58 3.16 -4.88
CA LEU A 156 7.81 4.22 -3.91
C LEU A 156 8.45 3.62 -2.66
N LEU A 157 9.50 4.25 -2.17
CA LEU A 157 10.27 3.80 -1.01
C LEU A 157 10.40 4.94 -0.01
N THR A 158 10.19 4.62 1.26
CA THR A 158 10.74 5.37 2.39
C THR A 158 11.94 4.61 2.96
N ASP A 159 12.44 5.05 4.11
CA ASP A 159 13.47 4.37 4.88
C ASP A 159 13.07 2.96 5.33
N VAL A 160 11.78 2.74 5.61
CA VAL A 160 11.28 1.46 6.17
C VAL A 160 10.10 0.85 5.41
N THR A 161 9.46 1.57 4.49
CA THR A 161 8.28 1.10 3.76
C THR A 161 8.51 1.08 2.25
N CYS A 162 8.01 0.04 1.59
CA CYS A 162 7.98 -0.09 0.13
C CYS A 162 6.55 -0.23 -0.36
N ALA A 163 6.21 0.48 -1.44
CA ALA A 163 4.94 0.35 -2.16
C ALA A 163 5.18 0.16 -3.66
N ASP A 164 4.66 -0.93 -4.22
CA ASP A 164 4.78 -1.29 -5.64
C ASP A 164 3.42 -1.21 -6.34
N LEU A 165 3.30 -0.31 -7.31
CA LEU A 165 2.12 -0.17 -8.16
C LEU A 165 2.18 -1.15 -9.32
N ARG A 166 1.26 -2.11 -9.35
CA ARG A 166 1.20 -3.17 -10.37
C ARG A 166 -0.06 -3.08 -11.23
N GLY A 167 0.12 -3.31 -12.52
CA GLY A 167 -0.99 -3.39 -13.47
C GLY A 167 -1.90 -2.17 -13.62
N PRO A 168 -1.53 -0.91 -13.28
CA PRO A 168 -2.28 0.22 -13.83
C PRO A 168 -2.05 0.21 -15.34
N THR A 169 -3.14 0.20 -16.10
CA THR A 169 -3.10 0.48 -17.53
C THR A 169 -2.88 1.99 -17.63
N ALA A 170 -1.69 2.39 -18.07
CA ALA A 170 -1.50 3.73 -18.61
C ALA A 170 -2.43 3.91 -19.80
#